data_AF-A0A6I6WGI6-F1
#
_entry.id   AF-A0A6I6WGI6-F1
#
_cell.length_a   1.000
_cell.length_b   1.000
_cell.length_c   1.000
_cell.angle_alpha   90.00
_cell.angle_beta   90.00
_cell.angle_gamma   90.00
#
_symmetry.space_group_name_H-M   'P 1'
#
loop_
_entity.id
_entity.type
_entity.pdbx_description
1 polymer ?
#
loop_
_entity_poly.entity_id
_entity_poly.type
_entity_poly.pdbx_seq_one_letter_code
_entity_poly.pdbx_strand_id
1 'polypeptide(L)'
;MPENPVAGFGLTFKDMFKKRLTEQYPEHKKPTAPRFHGRHQLNRHPDGLEKCVGCELCAWACPADAIYVEGADNTEEERYSPGERYGRVYQINYLRCILCGLCIEACPTRALTMTNEYELADSSRDSLIYTKEQLLAGLEEGMVDSPHAIYPGMTEKDYYRGLVTEAAPGTVPQTPRDTEDPQESAATFGPEEPAASAAATARSAAGGDMTHGVETGSGEGER
;
A
#
# COMPACT_ATOMS: atom_id res chain seq x y z
N MET A 1 29.97 -33.08 27.93
CA MET A 1 28.87 -33.36 26.97
C MET A 1 27.98 -34.37 27.68
N PRO A 2 26.70 -34.10 28.00
CA PRO A 2 25.92 -35.08 28.75
C PRO A 2 25.63 -36.30 27.86
N GLU A 3 26.12 -37.47 28.28
CA GLU A 3 26.20 -38.73 27.53
C GLU A 3 24.94 -39.62 27.63
N ASN A 4 23.76 -39.06 27.96
CA ASN A 4 22.56 -39.87 28.18
C ASN A 4 21.45 -39.64 27.14
N PRO A 5 21.34 -40.50 26.10
CA PRO A 5 20.30 -40.39 25.08
C PRO A 5 18.88 -40.53 25.65
N VAL A 6 18.70 -41.24 26.77
CA VAL A 6 17.39 -41.44 27.42
C VAL A 6 16.83 -40.13 27.96
N ALA A 7 17.70 -39.23 28.45
CA ALA A 7 17.26 -37.91 28.92
C ALA A 7 16.71 -37.05 27.77
N GLY A 8 17.30 -37.16 26.57
CA GLY A 8 16.81 -36.51 25.36
C GLY A 8 15.42 -37.02 24.94
N PHE A 9 15.25 -38.35 24.87
CA PHE A 9 13.95 -38.95 24.56
C PHE A 9 12.88 -38.60 25.59
N GLY A 10 13.25 -38.51 26.88
CA GLY A 10 12.33 -38.10 27.95
C GLY A 10 11.82 -36.66 27.78
N LEU A 11 12.69 -35.73 27.33
CA LEU A 11 12.27 -34.36 27.01
C LEU A 11 11.32 -34.32 25.82
N THR A 12 11.65 -35.05 24.73
CA THR A 12 10.79 -35.14 23.55
C THR A 12 9.41 -35.71 23.89
N PHE A 13 9.36 -36.78 24.69
CA PHE A 13 8.09 -37.36 25.12
C PHE A 13 7.27 -36.39 25.96
N LYS A 14 7.91 -35.63 26.87
CA LYS A 14 7.24 -34.57 27.64
C LYS A 14 6.68 -33.45 26.75
N ASP A 15 7.42 -33.04 25.73
CA ASP A 15 7.01 -31.97 24.81
C ASP A 15 5.91 -32.40 23.84
N MET A 16 5.81 -33.69 23.50
CA MET A 16 4.74 -34.24 22.64
C MET A 16 3.33 -34.00 23.20
N PHE A 17 3.18 -33.99 24.52
CA PHE A 17 1.88 -33.75 25.19
C PHE A 17 1.63 -32.26 25.54
N LYS A 18 2.57 -31.35 25.27
CA LYS A 18 2.34 -29.92 25.47
C LYS A 18 1.48 -29.36 24.33
N LYS A 19 0.65 -28.36 24.64
CA LYS A 19 -0.07 -27.60 23.61
C LYS A 19 0.95 -26.93 22.68
N ARG A 20 0.79 -27.12 21.38
CA ARG A 20 1.66 -26.52 20.36
C ARG A 20 1.52 -25.00 20.42
N LEU A 21 2.63 -24.28 20.56
CA LEU A 21 2.68 -22.83 20.38
C LEU A 21 2.73 -22.55 18.87
N THR A 22 1.56 -22.55 18.25
CA THR A 22 1.38 -22.28 16.81
C THR A 22 0.19 -21.35 16.62
N GLU A 23 0.23 -20.58 15.54
CA GLU A 23 -0.87 -19.75 15.06
C GLU A 23 -1.30 -20.33 13.71
N GLN A 24 -2.61 -20.51 13.51
CA GLN A 24 -3.15 -21.05 12.26
C GLN A 24 -3.43 -19.88 11.32
N TYR A 25 -2.48 -19.56 10.46
CA TYR A 25 -2.66 -18.57 9.40
C TYR A 25 -3.24 -19.28 8.16
N PRO A 26 -4.25 -18.70 7.47
CA PRO A 26 -4.75 -17.31 7.56
C PRO A 26 -5.90 -17.05 8.54
N GLU A 27 -6.45 -18.07 9.20
CA GLU A 27 -7.67 -17.96 10.01
C GLU A 27 -7.50 -17.12 11.28
N HIS A 28 -6.32 -17.17 11.89
CA HIS A 28 -5.96 -16.43 13.10
C HIS A 28 -4.69 -15.61 12.87
N LYS A 29 -4.87 -14.37 12.39
CA LYS A 29 -3.78 -13.41 12.21
C LYS A 29 -3.41 -12.78 13.55
N LYS A 30 -2.11 -12.78 13.87
CA LYS A 30 -1.59 -12.05 15.03
C LYS A 30 -1.52 -10.56 14.71
N PRO A 31 -1.94 -9.68 15.64
CA PRO A 31 -1.72 -8.25 15.46
C PRO A 31 -0.23 -7.96 15.41
N THR A 32 0.19 -7.26 14.36
CA THR A 32 1.55 -6.73 14.22
C THR A 32 1.78 -5.58 15.22
N ALA A 33 3.05 -5.27 15.49
CA ALA A 33 3.38 -4.19 16.43
C ALA A 33 2.91 -2.82 15.91
N PRO A 34 2.60 -1.83 16.77
CA PRO A 34 2.10 -0.52 16.34
C PRO A 34 3.04 0.28 15.41
N ARG A 35 4.34 -0.03 15.41
CA ARG A 35 5.36 0.59 14.55
C ARG A 35 5.97 -0.41 13.58
N PHE A 36 5.15 -1.34 13.09
CA PHE A 36 5.58 -2.31 12.11
C PHE A 36 5.86 -1.64 10.76
N HIS A 37 6.88 -2.12 10.05
CA HIS A 37 7.25 -1.63 8.73
C HIS A 37 6.60 -2.49 7.65
N GLY A 38 5.33 -2.23 7.34
CA GLY A 38 4.57 -2.92 6.29
C GLY A 38 4.43 -2.11 5.00
N ARG A 39 3.30 -2.23 4.32
CA ARG A 39 2.99 -1.51 3.07
C ARG A 39 3.12 0.00 3.25
N HIS A 40 3.68 0.67 2.25
CA HIS A 40 3.68 2.12 2.21
C HIS A 40 2.28 2.66 1.88
N GLN A 41 1.95 3.83 2.42
CA GLN A 41 0.71 4.55 2.15
C GLN A 41 1.00 6.05 2.03
N LEU A 42 0.50 6.66 0.96
CA LEU A 42 0.47 8.10 0.75
C LEU A 42 -0.79 8.67 1.39
N ASN A 43 -0.62 9.57 2.34
CA ASN A 43 -1.72 10.12 3.11
C ASN A 43 -2.30 11.39 2.49
N ARG A 44 -3.57 11.61 2.80
CA ARG A 44 -4.30 12.84 2.48
C ARG A 44 -4.38 13.76 3.70
N HIS A 45 -4.67 15.03 3.44
CA HIS A 45 -5.17 15.99 4.40
C HIS A 45 -6.65 15.71 4.71
N PRO A 46 -7.20 16.26 5.81
CA PRO A 46 -8.59 16.02 6.20
C PRO A 46 -9.65 16.51 5.20
N ASP A 47 -9.30 17.37 4.26
CA ASP A 47 -10.17 17.79 3.16
C ASP A 47 -10.11 16.87 1.94
N GLY A 48 -9.10 16.00 1.87
CA GLY A 48 -8.88 15.05 0.78
C GLY A 48 -7.71 15.40 -0.13
N LEU A 49 -7.11 16.59 -0.03
CA LEU A 49 -5.87 16.92 -0.75
C LEU A 49 -4.73 16.00 -0.36
N GLU A 50 -3.85 15.71 -1.31
CA GLU A 50 -2.68 14.90 -1.08
C GLU A 50 -1.65 15.66 -0.24
N LYS A 51 -0.99 14.96 0.70
CA LYS A 51 0.14 15.54 1.45
C LYS A 51 1.45 15.56 0.65
N CYS A 52 1.54 14.78 -0.43
CA CYS A 52 2.76 14.64 -1.20
C CYS A 52 2.94 15.85 -2.13
N VAL A 53 4.03 16.60 -1.93
CA VAL A 53 4.38 17.76 -2.76
C VAL A 53 5.36 17.44 -3.90
N GLY A 54 5.69 16.15 -4.12
CA GLY A 54 6.62 15.76 -5.17
C GLY A 54 8.04 16.32 -4.99
N CYS A 55 8.54 16.41 -3.75
CA CYS A 55 9.89 16.94 -3.45
C CYS A 55 11.04 15.93 -3.65
N GLU A 56 10.73 14.68 -4.00
CA GLU A 56 11.70 13.61 -4.35
C GLU A 56 12.69 13.20 -3.22
N LEU A 57 12.62 13.80 -2.03
CA LEU A 57 13.51 13.49 -0.90
C LEU A 57 13.43 12.02 -0.45
N CYS A 58 12.25 11.41 -0.55
CA CYS A 58 12.06 10.00 -0.20
C CYS A 58 12.76 9.04 -1.17
N ALA A 59 12.81 9.39 -2.46
CA ALA A 59 13.57 8.65 -3.46
C ALA A 59 15.08 8.81 -3.21
N TRP A 60 15.54 10.04 -2.96
CA TRP A 60 16.94 10.30 -2.65
C TRP A 60 17.43 9.62 -1.37
N ALA A 61 16.57 9.54 -0.34
CA ALA A 61 16.88 8.85 0.90
C ALA A 61 16.81 7.31 0.79
N CYS A 62 16.30 6.76 -0.31
CA CYS A 62 16.09 5.33 -0.45
C CYS A 62 17.43 4.60 -0.68
N PRO A 63 17.89 3.73 0.25
CA PRO A 63 19.16 3.03 0.10
C PRO A 63 19.14 1.94 -1.00
N ALA A 64 17.94 1.57 -1.47
CA ALA A 64 17.73 0.52 -2.45
C ALA A 64 17.27 1.05 -3.82
N ASP A 65 17.18 2.38 -3.98
CA ASP A 65 16.72 3.03 -5.22
C ASP A 65 15.40 2.40 -5.75
N ALA A 66 14.42 2.31 -4.84
CA ALA A 66 13.16 1.61 -5.06
C ALA A 66 11.98 2.55 -5.34
N ILE A 67 12.18 3.86 -5.29
CA ILE A 67 11.11 4.86 -5.40
C ILE A 67 11.39 5.76 -6.59
N TYR A 68 10.41 5.89 -7.49
CA TYR A 68 10.42 6.90 -8.55
C TYR A 68 9.39 7.96 -8.23
N VAL A 69 9.78 9.23 -8.30
CA VAL A 69 8.90 10.37 -8.04
C VAL A 69 9.15 11.41 -9.12
N GLU A 70 8.06 11.93 -9.68
CA GLU A 70 8.10 13.07 -10.57
C GLU A 70 7.10 14.12 -10.07
N GLY A 71 7.59 15.31 -9.73
CA GLY A 71 6.74 16.42 -9.28
C GLY A 71 6.27 17.31 -10.43
N ALA A 72 5.03 17.79 -10.35
CA ALA A 72 4.48 18.82 -11.24
C ALA A 72 3.90 19.99 -10.43
N ASP A 73 3.64 21.10 -11.12
CA ASP A 73 3.11 22.32 -10.51
C ASP A 73 1.57 22.25 -10.44
N ASN A 74 1.00 22.63 -9.30
CA ASN A 74 -0.44 22.81 -9.18
C ASN A 74 -0.87 24.08 -9.94
N THR A 75 -2.09 24.06 -10.46
CA THR A 75 -2.76 25.25 -11.01
C THR A 75 -3.99 25.59 -10.16
N GLU A 76 -4.59 26.75 -10.40
CA GLU A 76 -5.87 27.09 -9.72
C GLU A 76 -7.01 26.20 -10.21
N GLU A 77 -6.93 25.68 -11.43
CA GLU A 77 -7.94 24.80 -12.02
C GLU A 77 -7.70 23.31 -11.74
N GLU A 78 -6.49 22.92 -11.35
CA GLU A 78 -6.09 21.53 -11.13
C GLU A 78 -5.07 21.45 -9.99
N ARG A 79 -5.57 21.22 -8.78
CA ARG A 79 -4.79 21.23 -7.55
C ARG A 79 -4.91 19.92 -6.77
N TYR A 80 -3.80 19.20 -6.65
CA TYR A 80 -3.72 17.91 -5.94
C TYR A 80 -3.21 18.04 -4.51
N SER A 81 -2.39 19.06 -4.24
CA SER A 81 -1.83 19.32 -2.91
C SER A 81 -2.06 20.80 -2.52
N PRO A 82 -1.93 21.15 -1.23
CA PRO A 82 -2.13 22.54 -0.79
C PRO A 82 -1.09 23.53 -1.28
N GLY A 83 0.10 23.06 -1.69
CA GLY A 83 1.24 23.89 -2.07
C GLY A 83 1.32 24.22 -3.56
N GLU A 84 2.46 24.72 -4.01
CA GLU A 84 2.71 25.01 -5.43
C GLU A 84 2.96 23.74 -6.27
N ARG A 85 3.30 22.61 -5.65
CA ARG A 85 3.69 21.37 -6.33
C ARG A 85 3.04 20.13 -5.75
N TYR A 86 2.88 19.10 -6.57
CA TYR A 86 2.36 17.78 -6.19
C TYR A 86 3.17 16.65 -6.83
N GLY A 87 3.05 15.43 -6.31
CA GLY A 87 3.62 14.24 -6.96
C GLY A 87 2.76 13.81 -8.15
N ARG A 88 3.18 14.13 -9.37
CA ARG A 88 2.51 13.73 -10.62
C ARG A 88 2.58 12.21 -10.80
N VAL A 89 3.79 11.67 -10.69
CA VAL A 89 4.07 10.23 -10.72
C VAL A 89 4.71 9.85 -9.40
N TYR A 90 4.23 8.76 -8.81
CA TYR A 90 4.84 8.17 -7.63
C TYR A 90 4.79 6.66 -7.76
N GLN A 91 5.93 5.99 -7.66
CA GLN A 91 6.00 4.54 -7.73
C GLN A 91 6.93 3.97 -6.67
N ILE A 92 6.58 2.80 -6.13
CA ILE A 92 7.46 2.02 -5.24
C ILE A 92 7.58 0.61 -5.79
N ASN A 93 8.80 0.20 -6.10
CA ASN A 93 9.13 -1.17 -6.48
C ASN A 93 9.37 -2.04 -5.23
N TYR A 94 8.40 -2.88 -4.88
CA TYR A 94 8.48 -3.79 -3.73
C TYR A 94 9.45 -4.96 -3.90
N LEU A 95 9.92 -5.25 -5.13
CA LEU A 95 10.99 -6.21 -5.35
C LEU A 95 12.37 -5.64 -4.98
N ARG A 96 12.51 -4.31 -4.95
CA ARG A 96 13.74 -3.62 -4.51
C ARG A 96 13.66 -3.10 -3.08
N CYS A 97 12.47 -2.70 -2.65
CA CYS A 97 12.28 -2.09 -1.34
C CYS A 97 12.70 -3.04 -0.21
N ILE A 98 13.56 -2.54 0.69
CA ILE A 98 14.01 -3.29 1.88
C ILE A 98 13.25 -2.93 3.16
N LEU A 99 12.13 -2.19 3.03
CA LEU A 99 11.23 -1.80 4.14
C LEU A 99 11.96 -1.13 5.34
N CYS A 100 12.97 -0.30 5.05
CA CYS A 100 13.81 0.32 6.08
C CYS A 100 13.16 1.51 6.82
N GLY A 101 12.20 2.21 6.20
CA GLY A 101 11.53 3.38 6.78
C GLY A 101 12.24 4.73 6.60
N LEU A 102 13.43 4.78 5.98
CA LEU A 102 14.16 6.05 5.76
C LEU A 102 13.39 7.06 4.89
N CYS A 103 12.58 6.58 3.95
CA CYS A 103 11.70 7.41 3.12
C CYS A 103 10.65 8.17 3.95
N ILE A 104 10.20 7.60 5.08
CA ILE A 104 9.24 8.23 6.00
C ILE A 104 9.93 9.33 6.81
N GLU A 105 11.12 9.03 7.34
CA GLU A 105 11.90 10.01 8.12
C GLU A 105 12.34 11.20 7.27
N ALA A 106 12.66 10.95 6.01
CA ALA A 106 13.03 11.99 5.05
C ALA A 106 11.84 12.84 4.56
N CYS A 107 10.60 12.38 4.73
CA CYS A 107 9.43 13.06 4.19
C CYS A 107 9.06 14.31 5.02
N PRO A 108 9.24 15.54 4.48
CA PRO A 108 9.04 16.76 5.27
C PRO A 108 7.57 17.03 5.58
N THR A 109 6.66 16.58 4.71
CA THR A 109 5.20 16.77 4.86
C THR A 109 4.51 15.61 5.56
N ARG A 110 5.27 14.56 5.95
CA ARG A 110 4.73 13.29 6.46
C ARG A 110 3.63 12.70 5.57
N ALA A 111 3.80 12.84 4.26
CA ALA A 111 2.90 12.26 3.27
C ALA A 111 2.98 10.74 3.26
N LEU A 112 4.19 10.18 3.34
CA LEU A 112 4.41 8.74 3.29
C LEU A 112 4.44 8.15 4.70
N THR A 113 3.68 7.09 4.93
CA THR A 113 3.72 6.28 6.15
C THR A 113 3.77 4.80 5.81
N MET A 114 4.10 3.97 6.80
CA MET A 114 4.01 2.51 6.70
C MET A 114 2.81 2.03 7.49
N THR A 115 2.07 1.10 6.90
CA THR A 115 0.94 0.43 7.52
C THR A 115 1.40 -0.89 8.13
N ASN A 116 0.45 -1.57 8.75
CA ASN A 116 0.64 -2.89 9.34
C ASN A 116 0.35 -4.03 8.36
N GLU A 117 0.09 -3.71 7.09
CA GLU A 117 -0.19 -4.66 6.02
C GLU A 117 1.10 -5.35 5.55
N TYR A 118 1.10 -6.68 5.50
CA TYR A 118 2.27 -7.49 5.15
C TYR A 118 1.98 -8.51 4.04
N GLU A 119 0.73 -8.66 3.60
CA GLU A 119 0.32 -9.63 2.60
C GLU A 119 0.49 -9.02 1.18
N LEU A 120 1.73 -8.70 0.83
CA LEU A 120 2.09 -8.03 -0.43
C LEU A 120 2.46 -8.98 -1.57
N ALA A 121 2.34 -10.30 -1.35
CA ALA A 121 2.73 -11.30 -2.32
C ALA A 121 1.83 -11.23 -3.57
N ASP A 122 2.46 -11.26 -4.74
CA ASP A 122 1.77 -11.32 -6.02
C ASP A 122 2.53 -12.23 -7.00
N SER A 123 1.89 -12.52 -8.13
CA SER A 123 2.29 -13.50 -9.14
C SER A 123 3.15 -12.93 -10.26
N SER A 124 3.21 -11.60 -10.41
CA SER A 124 3.98 -10.93 -11.47
C SER A 124 4.96 -9.91 -10.90
N ARG A 125 6.01 -9.60 -11.66
CA ARG A 125 6.99 -8.60 -11.25
C ARG A 125 6.43 -7.18 -11.37
N ASP A 126 5.66 -6.95 -12.42
CA ASP A 126 5.09 -5.64 -12.74
C ASP A 126 4.05 -5.23 -11.70
N SER A 127 3.25 -6.17 -11.19
CA SER A 127 2.27 -5.89 -10.13
C SER A 127 2.88 -5.56 -8.76
N LEU A 128 4.19 -5.80 -8.58
CA LEU A 128 4.93 -5.38 -7.39
C LEU A 128 5.56 -3.99 -7.54
N ILE A 129 5.29 -3.28 -8.64
CA ILE A 129 5.58 -1.86 -8.80
C ILE A 129 4.28 -1.11 -8.51
N TYR A 130 4.17 -0.59 -7.29
CA TYR A 130 2.93 0.07 -6.88
C TYR A 130 2.90 1.50 -7.39
N THR A 131 1.80 1.89 -8.03
CA THR A 131 1.56 3.25 -8.51
C THR A 131 1.03 4.14 -7.39
N LYS A 132 0.97 5.45 -7.67
CA LYS A 132 0.47 6.46 -6.74
C LYS A 132 -0.94 6.13 -6.27
N GLU A 133 -1.82 5.71 -7.17
CA GLU A 133 -3.22 5.38 -6.92
C GLU A 133 -3.35 4.22 -5.95
N GLN A 134 -2.48 3.21 -6.10
CA GLN A 134 -2.45 2.04 -5.22
C GLN A 134 -1.90 2.36 -3.83
N LEU A 135 -1.05 3.39 -3.73
CA LEU A 135 -0.44 3.85 -2.48
C LEU A 135 -1.32 4.87 -1.76
N LEU A 136 -2.19 5.59 -2.47
CA LEU A 136 -2.96 6.69 -1.93
C LEU A 136 -4.02 6.19 -0.93
N ALA A 137 -4.11 6.88 0.19
CA ALA A 137 -5.13 6.61 1.20
C ALA A 137 -6.52 6.76 0.58
N GLY A 138 -7.41 5.83 0.93
CA GLY A 138 -8.83 5.96 0.60
C GLY A 138 -9.42 7.22 1.23
N LEU A 139 -10.52 7.70 0.63
CA LEU A 139 -11.25 8.86 1.14
C LEU A 139 -12.07 8.46 2.37
N GLU A 140 -12.06 9.31 3.40
CA GLU A 140 -12.91 9.20 4.58
C GLU A 140 -14.18 10.06 4.42
N GLU A 141 -15.15 9.87 5.31
CA GLU A 141 -16.39 10.66 5.32
C GLU A 141 -16.07 12.15 5.51
N GLY A 142 -16.54 12.99 4.58
CA GLY A 142 -16.29 14.44 4.58
C GLY A 142 -15.08 14.91 3.77
N MET A 143 -14.27 13.99 3.23
CA MET A 143 -13.22 14.31 2.26
C MET A 143 -13.78 14.47 0.85
N VAL A 144 -13.15 15.33 0.06
CA VAL A 144 -13.40 15.48 -1.38
C VAL A 144 -12.18 14.96 -2.14
N ASP A 145 -12.39 14.19 -3.21
CA ASP A 145 -11.24 13.68 -3.98
C ASP A 145 -10.47 14.81 -4.65
N SER A 146 -9.15 14.65 -4.71
CA SER A 146 -8.25 15.52 -5.45
C SER A 146 -8.37 15.24 -6.96
N PRO A 147 -8.30 16.26 -7.83
CA PRO A 147 -7.92 17.63 -7.53
C PRO A 147 -9.08 18.49 -7.01
N HIS A 148 -8.82 19.45 -6.11
CA HIS A 148 -9.79 20.47 -5.70
C HIS A 148 -9.10 21.71 -5.12
N ALA A 149 -9.82 22.84 -5.04
CA ALA A 149 -9.29 24.06 -4.44
C ALA A 149 -9.04 23.91 -2.93
N ILE A 150 -8.08 24.65 -2.40
CA ILE A 150 -7.82 24.70 -0.95
C ILE A 150 -8.99 25.33 -0.19
N TYR A 151 -9.02 25.11 1.12
CA TYR A 151 -9.98 25.75 2.01
C TYR A 151 -9.90 27.29 1.87
N PRO A 152 -11.02 27.99 1.58
CA PRO A 152 -11.01 29.43 1.34
C PRO A 152 -10.42 30.24 2.50
N GLY A 153 -9.47 31.11 2.20
CA GLY A 153 -8.82 31.98 3.20
C GLY A 153 -7.71 31.30 4.01
N MET A 154 -7.46 30.00 3.80
CA MET A 154 -6.31 29.30 4.37
C MET A 154 -5.11 29.34 3.44
N THR A 155 -3.93 29.16 4.00
CA THR A 155 -2.67 29.04 3.26
C THR A 155 -2.13 27.62 3.35
N GLU A 156 -1.19 27.26 2.46
CA GLU A 156 -0.46 25.98 2.54
C GLU A 156 0.11 25.69 3.95
N LYS A 157 0.59 26.72 4.66
CA LYS A 157 1.14 26.56 6.01
C LYS A 157 0.08 26.11 7.02
N ASP A 158 -1.17 26.49 6.83
CA ASP A 158 -2.27 26.15 7.73
C ASP A 158 -2.63 24.66 7.64
N TYR A 159 -2.46 24.07 6.45
CA TYR A 159 -2.57 22.63 6.23
C TYR A 159 -1.53 21.84 7.03
N TYR A 160 -0.26 22.23 6.97
CA TYR A 160 0.81 21.53 7.70
C TYR A 160 0.80 21.82 9.21
N ARG A 161 0.11 22.87 9.64
CA ARG A 161 -0.19 23.14 11.05
C ARG A 161 -1.41 22.37 11.57
N GLY A 162 -2.15 21.70 10.69
CA GLY A 162 -3.36 20.95 11.06
C GLY A 162 -4.56 21.83 11.38
N LEU A 163 -4.63 23.04 10.82
CA LEU A 163 -5.76 23.96 11.01
C LEU A 163 -6.94 23.65 10.09
N VAL A 164 -6.72 22.93 8.99
CA VAL A 164 -7.77 22.44 8.09
C VAL A 164 -8.16 21.02 8.52
N THR A 165 -9.41 20.85 8.93
CA THR A 165 -9.93 19.60 9.51
C THR A 165 -10.99 18.90 8.66
N GLU A 166 -11.49 19.57 7.63
CA GLU A 166 -12.51 19.05 6.70
C GLU A 166 -12.47 19.86 5.40
N ALA A 167 -13.13 19.35 4.35
CA ALA A 167 -13.34 20.09 3.12
C ALA A 167 -14.27 21.29 3.36
N ALA A 168 -14.01 22.41 2.69
CA ALA A 168 -14.89 23.57 2.79
C ALA A 168 -16.29 23.26 2.24
N PRO A 169 -17.37 23.81 2.82
CA PRO A 169 -18.71 23.59 2.30
C PRO A 169 -18.83 24.00 0.83
N GLY A 170 -19.28 23.06 -0.02
CA GLY A 170 -19.41 23.28 -1.45
C GLY A 170 -18.14 23.05 -2.28
N THR A 171 -17.07 22.51 -1.67
CA THR A 171 -15.90 22.04 -2.41
C THR A 171 -16.32 20.94 -3.37
N VAL A 172 -15.95 21.07 -4.64
CA VAL A 172 -16.20 20.09 -5.68
C VAL A 172 -14.87 19.66 -6.30
N PRO A 173 -14.74 18.39 -6.73
CA PRO A 173 -13.58 17.97 -7.51
C PRO A 173 -13.46 18.80 -8.79
N GLN A 174 -12.22 19.16 -9.10
CA GLN A 174 -11.82 19.78 -10.35
C GLN A 174 -11.60 18.72 -11.41
N THR A 175 -11.74 19.10 -12.69
CA THR A 175 -11.48 18.20 -13.81
C THR A 175 -10.01 18.29 -14.20
N PRO A 176 -9.24 17.18 -14.22
CA PRO A 176 -7.87 17.17 -14.73
C PRO A 176 -7.81 17.66 -16.19
N ARG A 177 -6.82 18.50 -16.55
CA ARG A 177 -6.69 19.03 -17.91
C ARG A 177 -6.11 18.02 -18.88
N ASP A 178 -5.27 17.10 -18.39
CA ASP A 178 -4.63 16.06 -19.20
C ASP A 178 -5.30 14.71 -18.97
N THR A 179 -5.84 14.11 -20.04
CA THR A 179 -6.54 12.81 -20.01
C THR A 179 -5.60 11.61 -20.16
N GLU A 180 -4.30 11.84 -20.30
CA GLU A 180 -3.28 10.78 -20.40
C GLU A 180 -2.81 10.41 -18.99
N ASP A 181 -2.97 9.15 -18.60
CA ASP A 181 -2.61 8.65 -17.27
C ASP A 181 -1.08 8.74 -17.07
N PRO A 182 -0.58 9.65 -16.20
CA PRO A 182 0.85 9.81 -15.94
C PRO A 182 1.52 8.52 -15.47
N GLN A 183 0.81 7.68 -14.71
CA GLN A 183 1.36 6.48 -14.11
C GLN A 183 1.60 5.36 -15.14
N GLU A 184 0.80 5.30 -16.21
CA GLU A 184 0.93 4.29 -17.27
C GLU A 184 2.22 4.51 -18.10
N SER A 185 2.60 5.77 -18.32
CA SER A 185 3.82 6.13 -19.05
C SER A 185 5.11 5.74 -18.33
N ALA A 186 5.12 5.79 -17.00
CA ALA A 186 6.29 5.48 -16.17
C ALA A 186 6.42 3.99 -15.80
N ALA A 187 5.44 3.14 -16.14
CA ALA A 187 5.53 1.69 -15.96
C ALA A 187 6.51 1.02 -16.95
N THR A 188 6.97 1.74 -17.98
CA THR A 188 7.96 1.24 -18.95
C THR A 188 9.40 1.38 -18.42
N PHE A 189 9.74 0.61 -17.40
CA PHE A 189 11.15 0.31 -17.09
C PHE A 189 11.72 -0.67 -18.13
N GLY A 190 12.16 -0.16 -19.29
CA GLY A 190 13.04 -0.86 -20.24
C GLY A 190 12.42 -1.15 -21.62
N PRO A 191 13.12 -0.84 -22.73
CA PRO A 191 12.61 -1.03 -24.10
C PRO A 191 12.81 -2.44 -24.70
N GLU A 192 13.33 -3.43 -23.99
CA GLU A 192 13.64 -4.76 -24.55
C GLU A 192 13.14 -5.92 -23.68
N GLU A 193 11.82 -6.08 -23.53
CA GLU A 193 11.17 -7.40 -23.47
C GLU A 193 9.66 -7.25 -23.72
N PRO A 194 9.05 -8.06 -24.61
CA PRO A 194 7.71 -7.79 -25.10
C PRO A 194 6.63 -8.22 -24.09
N ALA A 195 5.70 -7.28 -23.89
CA ALA A 195 4.51 -7.37 -23.07
C ALA A 195 3.65 -8.63 -23.30
N ALA A 196 2.94 -9.04 -22.24
CA ALA A 196 1.68 -9.74 -22.38
C ALA A 196 0.60 -8.95 -21.64
N SER A 197 -0.45 -8.63 -22.40
CA SER A 197 -1.50 -7.66 -22.13
C SER A 197 -2.44 -8.02 -20.97
N ALA A 198 -2.87 -6.97 -20.27
CA ALA A 198 -4.18 -6.75 -19.64
C ALA A 198 -5.18 -7.92 -19.57
N ALA A 199 -5.56 -8.28 -18.35
CA ALA A 199 -6.91 -8.80 -18.03
C ALA A 199 -7.23 -8.66 -16.53
N ALA A 200 -7.41 -7.44 -16.02
CA ALA A 200 -8.12 -7.22 -14.76
C ALA A 200 -9.60 -6.98 -15.08
N THR A 201 -10.37 -8.06 -15.27
CA THR A 201 -11.83 -7.98 -15.21
C THR A 201 -12.27 -8.13 -13.75
N ALA A 202 -12.98 -7.10 -13.30
CA ALA A 202 -13.65 -7.00 -12.02
C ALA A 202 -14.41 -8.26 -11.60
N ARG A 203 -14.33 -8.61 -10.32
CA ARG A 203 -15.44 -9.28 -9.62
C ARG A 203 -15.61 -8.68 -8.23
N SER A 204 -16.63 -7.83 -8.12
CA SER A 204 -17.28 -7.55 -6.84
C SER A 204 -18.35 -8.58 -6.54
N ALA A 205 -18.54 -8.81 -5.25
CA ALA A 205 -19.79 -9.07 -4.55
C ALA A 205 -20.36 -10.50 -4.48
N ALA A 206 -20.71 -10.79 -3.22
CA ALA A 206 -21.87 -11.53 -2.74
C ALA A 206 -21.72 -13.06 -2.56
N GLY A 207 -22.10 -13.49 -1.36
CA GLY A 207 -22.01 -14.85 -0.88
C GLY A 207 -23.06 -15.79 -1.46
N GLY A 208 -22.84 -17.07 -1.20
CA GLY A 208 -23.74 -18.15 -1.56
C GLY A 208 -23.29 -19.45 -0.88
N ASP A 209 -24.02 -19.80 0.16
CA ASP A 209 -24.03 -21.09 0.85
C ASP A 209 -24.03 -22.27 -0.13
N MET A 210 -23.06 -23.17 0.01
CA MET A 210 -22.97 -24.43 -0.74
C MET A 210 -22.58 -25.54 0.22
N THR A 211 -23.58 -26.03 0.94
CA THR A 211 -23.60 -27.41 1.41
C THR A 211 -23.32 -28.34 0.22
N HIS A 212 -22.31 -29.20 0.35
CA HIS A 212 -22.13 -30.32 -0.57
C HIS A 212 -22.07 -31.61 0.23
N GLY A 213 -23.08 -32.43 -0.04
CA GLY A 213 -23.24 -33.77 0.48
C GLY A 213 -22.10 -34.68 0.05
N VAL A 214 -21.73 -35.54 0.99
CA VAL A 214 -20.90 -36.71 0.81
C VAL A 214 -21.68 -37.72 -0.03
N GLU A 215 -21.21 -38.00 -1.25
CA GLU A 215 -21.52 -39.25 -1.94
C GLU A 215 -20.28 -40.12 -2.02
N THR A 216 -20.38 -41.25 -1.33
CA THR A 216 -19.43 -42.35 -1.28
C THR A 216 -19.40 -43.10 -2.61
N GLY A 217 -18.22 -43.23 -3.20
CA GLY A 217 -17.96 -44.09 -4.36
C GLY A 217 -16.77 -45.02 -4.08
N SER A 218 -17.08 -46.29 -3.83
CA SER A 218 -16.20 -47.43 -3.59
C SER A 218 -15.64 -48.04 -4.89
N GLY A 219 -14.38 -48.51 -4.85
CA GLY A 219 -13.77 -49.43 -5.82
C GLY A 219 -12.25 -49.18 -5.92
N GLU A 220 -11.41 -49.87 -5.14
CA GLU A 220 -10.73 -51.15 -5.44
C GLU A 220 -9.78 -51.13 -6.66
N GLY A 221 -8.50 -51.48 -6.41
CA GLY A 221 -7.68 -52.21 -7.40
C GLY A 221 -6.28 -51.67 -7.75
N GLU A 222 -5.27 -52.08 -6.98
CA GLU A 222 -3.91 -52.52 -7.38
C GLU A 222 -3.12 -51.76 -8.47
N ARG A 223 -2.00 -51.11 -8.08
CA ARG A 223 -0.62 -51.67 -8.07
C ARG A 223 0.37 -50.69 -7.43
#